data_AF-A0A2E9QM43-F1
#
_entry.id   AF-A0A2E9QM43-F1
#
_cell.length_a   1.000
_cell.length_b   1.000
_cell.length_c   1.000
_cell.angle_alpha   90.00
_cell.angle_beta   90.00
_cell.angle_gamma   90.00
#
_symmetry.space_group_name_H-M   'P 1'
#
loop_
_entity.id
_entity.type
_entity.pdbx_description
1 polymer ?
#
loop_
_entity_poly.entity_id
_entity_poly.type
_entity_poly.pdbx_seq_one_letter_code
_entity_poly.pdbx_strand_id
1 'polypeptide(L)'
;MQVQVFHIAVVVLFLVVFAEASLSKIVARETPDWFRDQFKDTWMGKFPLSAMWWSIALAELVVAVVFVIALVMMEFQPTVPNVWTGWGLIGSMFLFAGLCFGQRVSFDFAGAANSFYYASLSGILWYIMQMLK
;
A
#
# COMPACT_ATOMS: atom_id res chain seq x y z
N MET A 1 -23.70 6.63 -11.70
CA MET A 1 -23.07 5.49 -12.39
C MET A 1 -21.57 5.70 -12.64
N GLN A 2 -21.12 6.69 -13.41
CA GLN A 2 -19.67 6.87 -13.71
C GLN A 2 -18.79 7.03 -12.45
N VAL A 3 -19.22 7.85 -11.48
CA VAL A 3 -18.50 8.06 -10.21
C VAL A 3 -18.38 6.76 -9.39
N GLN A 4 -19.45 5.97 -9.34
CA GLN A 4 -19.47 4.70 -8.60
C GLN A 4 -18.50 3.68 -9.22
N VAL A 5 -18.49 3.60 -10.56
CA VAL A 5 -17.55 2.74 -11.29
C VAL A 5 -16.11 3.18 -11.04
N PHE A 6 -15.84 4.48 -11.02
CA PHE A 6 -14.51 5.01 -10.69
C PHE A 6 -14.09 4.66 -9.26
N HIS A 7 -14.99 4.80 -8.27
CA HIS A 7 -14.71 4.43 -6.89
C HIS A 7 -14.42 2.93 -6.75
N ILE A 8 -15.23 2.07 -7.38
CA ILE A 8 -14.97 0.62 -7.43
C ILE A 8 -13.59 0.34 -8.04
N ALA A 9 -13.25 0.99 -9.16
CA ALA A 9 -11.96 0.81 -9.82
C ALA A 9 -10.80 1.18 -8.89
N VAL A 10 -10.91 2.26 -8.12
CA VAL A 10 -9.91 2.64 -7.11
C VAL A 10 -9.80 1.58 -6.02
N VAL A 11 -10.92 1.16 -5.43
CA VAL A 11 -10.91 0.14 -4.35
C VAL A 11 -10.30 -1.17 -4.85
N VAL A 12 -10.70 -1.64 -6.02
CA VAL A 12 -10.22 -2.91 -6.60
C VAL A 12 -8.74 -2.81 -6.98
N LEU A 13 -8.28 -1.70 -7.56
CA LEU A 13 -6.88 -1.51 -7.91
C LEU A 13 -5.98 -1.66 -6.69
N PHE A 14 -6.31 -0.94 -5.61
CA PHE A 14 -5.51 -0.96 -4.39
C PHE A 14 -5.62 -2.31 -3.67
N LEU A 15 -6.81 -2.92 -3.68
CA LEU A 15 -7.00 -4.27 -3.14
C LEU A 15 -6.11 -5.29 -3.86
N VAL A 16 -6.07 -5.29 -5.20
CA VAL A 16 -5.24 -6.22 -5.97
C VAL A 16 -3.76 -6.00 -5.65
N VAL A 17 -3.29 -4.75 -5.66
CA VAL A 17 -1.89 -4.40 -5.36
C VAL A 17 -1.49 -4.91 -3.97
N PHE A 18 -2.26 -4.61 -2.93
CA PHE A 18 -1.88 -4.94 -1.56
C PHE A 18 -2.16 -6.40 -1.18
N ALA A 19 -3.22 -7.00 -1.72
CA ALA A 19 -3.49 -8.42 -1.48
C ALA A 19 -2.43 -9.29 -2.15
N GLU A 20 -2.06 -9.03 -3.41
CA GLU A 20 -1.03 -9.80 -4.10
C GLU A 20 0.35 -9.60 -3.47
N ALA A 21 0.72 -8.35 -3.15
CA ALA A 21 1.97 -8.03 -2.49
C ALA A 21 2.10 -8.67 -1.10
N SER A 22 1.03 -8.74 -0.31
CA SER A 22 1.06 -9.37 1.01
C SER A 22 1.00 -10.90 0.96
N LEU A 23 0.12 -11.46 0.11
CA LEU A 23 -0.03 -12.91 -0.03
C LEU A 23 1.25 -13.56 -0.55
N SER A 24 1.92 -12.97 -1.52
CA SER A 24 3.21 -13.47 -2.03
C SER A 24 4.26 -13.61 -0.91
N LYS A 25 4.35 -12.60 -0.01
CA LYS A 25 5.25 -12.63 1.16
C LYS A 25 4.85 -13.67 2.19
N ILE A 26 3.56 -13.76 2.51
CA ILE A 26 3.04 -14.70 3.51
C ILE A 26 3.18 -16.15 3.05
N VAL A 27 2.93 -16.41 1.76
CA VAL A 27 3.05 -17.75 1.17
C VAL A 27 4.51 -18.19 1.08
N ALA A 28 5.42 -17.28 0.70
CA ALA A 28 6.86 -17.58 0.67
C ALA A 28 7.40 -17.96 2.06
N ARG A 29 6.83 -17.40 3.14
CA ARG A 29 7.21 -17.65 4.55
C ARG A 29 8.67 -17.35 4.89
N GLU A 30 9.39 -16.68 4.00
CA GLU A 30 10.79 -16.33 4.18
C GLU A 30 11.07 -14.90 3.73
N THR A 31 12.13 -14.33 4.30
CA THR A 31 12.70 -13.08 3.80
C THR A 31 13.64 -13.41 2.65
N PRO A 32 13.36 -12.93 1.43
CA PRO A 32 14.14 -13.31 0.26
C PRO A 32 15.54 -12.69 0.30
N ASP A 33 16.51 -13.37 -0.31
CA ASP A 33 17.91 -12.94 -0.27
C ASP A 33 18.13 -11.58 -0.95
N TRP A 34 17.41 -11.29 -2.04
CA TRP A 34 17.48 -9.98 -2.70
C TRP A 34 17.13 -8.82 -1.74
N PHE A 35 16.20 -9.04 -0.79
CA PHE A 35 15.83 -8.02 0.19
C PHE A 35 16.93 -7.86 1.23
N ARG A 36 17.59 -8.96 1.62
CA ARG A 36 18.74 -8.91 2.53
C ARG A 36 19.92 -8.19 1.87
N ASP A 37 20.20 -8.54 0.63
CA ASP A 37 21.28 -7.95 -0.18
C ASP A 37 21.06 -6.47 -0.43
N GLN A 38 19.81 -6.05 -0.63
CA GLN A 38 19.45 -4.64 -0.82
C GLN A 38 19.87 -3.75 0.36
N PHE A 39 19.83 -4.27 1.59
CA PHE A 39 20.13 -3.48 2.80
C PHE A 39 21.48 -3.78 3.43
N LYS A 40 22.24 -4.76 2.94
CA LYS A 40 23.45 -5.30 3.61
C LYS A 40 24.51 -4.24 3.96
N ASP A 41 24.75 -3.28 3.06
CA ASP A 41 25.76 -2.23 3.21
C ASP A 41 25.17 -0.92 3.76
N THR A 42 23.89 -0.93 4.14
CA THR A 42 23.18 0.25 4.65
C THR A 42 23.15 0.27 6.17
N TRP A 43 22.86 1.42 6.76
CA TRP A 43 22.62 1.51 8.19
C TRP A 43 21.38 0.71 8.64
N MET A 44 20.41 0.50 7.74
CA MET A 44 19.25 -0.36 8.01
C MET A 44 19.60 -1.86 8.02
N GLY A 45 20.70 -2.26 7.38
CA GLY A 45 21.23 -3.62 7.43
C GLY A 45 21.61 -4.09 8.85
N LYS A 46 21.75 -3.16 9.80
CA LYS A 46 22.03 -3.45 11.22
C LYS A 46 20.80 -3.90 12.00
N PHE A 47 19.60 -3.68 11.46
CA PHE A 47 18.33 -4.08 12.08
C PHE A 47 17.92 -5.47 11.60
N PRO A 48 17.01 -6.15 12.33
CA PRO A 48 16.48 -7.44 11.90
C PRO A 48 15.66 -7.28 10.60
N LEU A 49 16.31 -7.51 9.44
CA LEU A 49 15.70 -7.36 8.11
C LEU A 49 14.47 -8.24 7.93
N SER A 50 14.44 -9.41 8.56
CA SER A 50 13.24 -10.25 8.57
C SER A 50 12.05 -9.60 9.26
N ALA A 51 12.26 -8.91 10.39
CA ALA A 51 11.20 -8.18 11.05
C ALA A 51 10.69 -7.02 10.17
N MET A 52 11.59 -6.33 9.46
CA MET A 52 11.22 -5.28 8.51
C MET A 52 10.37 -5.85 7.37
N TRP A 53 10.80 -6.94 6.74
CA TRP A 53 10.06 -7.62 5.67
C TRP A 53 8.65 -8.03 6.11
N TRP A 54 8.54 -8.65 7.28
CA TRP A 54 7.25 -9.07 7.82
C TRP A 54 6.37 -7.90 8.27
N SER A 55 6.96 -6.80 8.75
CA SER A 55 6.20 -5.58 9.04
C SER A 55 5.59 -4.97 7.78
N ILE A 56 6.29 -5.01 6.64
CA ILE A 56 5.77 -4.58 5.34
C ILE A 56 4.63 -5.50 4.93
N ALA A 57 4.83 -6.82 4.95
CA ALA A 57 3.79 -7.79 4.60
C ALA A 57 2.52 -7.63 5.44
N LEU A 58 2.67 -7.38 6.75
CA LEU A 58 1.55 -7.15 7.66
C LEU A 58 0.84 -5.82 7.35
N ALA A 59 1.60 -4.75 7.11
CA ALA A 59 1.02 -3.45 6.76
C ALA A 59 0.24 -3.52 5.43
N GLU A 60 0.80 -4.20 4.42
CA GLU A 60 0.13 -4.43 3.13
C GLU A 60 -1.16 -5.23 3.33
N LEU A 61 -1.13 -6.28 4.15
CA LEU A 61 -2.31 -7.08 4.46
C LEU A 61 -3.39 -6.25 5.17
N VAL A 62 -3.02 -5.42 6.14
CA VAL A 62 -3.97 -4.53 6.84
C VAL A 62 -4.64 -3.58 5.86
N VAL A 63 -3.87 -2.95 4.98
CA VAL A 63 -4.42 -2.06 3.95
C VAL A 63 -5.35 -2.82 3.00
N ALA A 64 -4.98 -4.02 2.55
CA ALA A 64 -5.83 -4.87 1.74
C ALA A 64 -7.16 -5.19 2.44
N VAL A 65 -7.11 -5.59 3.72
CA VAL A 65 -8.30 -5.86 4.54
C VAL A 65 -9.20 -4.62 4.65
N VAL A 66 -8.63 -3.43 4.82
CA VAL A 66 -9.42 -2.18 4.84
C VAL A 66 -10.16 -1.96 3.51
N PHE A 67 -9.53 -2.24 2.37
CA PHE A 67 -10.23 -2.16 1.07
C PHE A 67 -11.27 -3.26 0.88
N VAL A 68 -11.07 -4.47 1.42
CA VAL A 68 -12.12 -5.49 1.47
C VAL A 68 -13.33 -4.99 2.27
N ILE A 69 -13.10 -4.40 3.45
CA ILE A 69 -14.17 -3.82 4.28
C ILE A 69 -14.92 -2.73 3.50
N ALA A 70 -14.21 -1.82 2.81
CA ALA A 70 -14.83 -0.79 1.99
C ALA A 70 -15.74 -1.37 0.89
N LEU A 71 -15.31 -2.46 0.24
CA LEU A 71 -16.09 -3.20 -0.76
C LEU A 71 -17.34 -3.86 -0.16
N VAL A 72 -17.19 -4.55 0.98
CA VAL A 72 -18.28 -5.24 1.69
C VAL A 72 -19.33 -4.24 2.19
N MET A 73 -18.87 -3.09 2.70
CA MET A 73 -19.74 -1.99 3.14
C MET A 73 -20.38 -1.21 1.98
N MET A 74 -19.99 -1.51 0.74
CA MET A 74 -20.46 -0.86 -0.47
C MET A 74 -20.29 0.66 -0.44
N GLU A 75 -19.14 1.15 0.02
CA GLU A 75 -18.86 2.60 0.11
C GLU A 75 -18.88 3.32 -1.24
N PHE A 76 -18.92 2.59 -2.35
CA PHE A 76 -19.13 3.12 -3.69
C PHE A 76 -20.58 3.58 -3.96
N GLN A 77 -21.51 3.35 -3.02
CA GLN A 77 -22.88 3.85 -3.11
C GLN A 77 -22.98 5.29 -2.56
N PRO A 78 -23.68 6.22 -3.23
CA PRO A 78 -23.74 7.63 -2.81
C PRO A 78 -24.31 7.86 -1.40
N THR A 79 -25.11 6.92 -0.90
CA THR A 79 -25.74 7.01 0.41
C THR A 79 -24.85 6.51 1.56
N VAL A 80 -23.70 5.91 1.24
CA VAL A 80 -22.80 5.29 2.22
C VAL A 80 -21.58 6.19 2.41
N PRO A 81 -21.18 6.52 3.66
CA PRO A 81 -20.03 7.36 3.90
C PRO A 81 -18.72 6.65 3.49
N ASN A 82 -17.78 7.44 2.99
CA ASN A 82 -16.51 6.95 2.43
C ASN A 82 -15.38 6.90 3.48
N VAL A 83 -15.56 6.09 4.52
CA VAL A 83 -14.65 6.05 5.68
C VAL A 83 -13.49 5.09 5.43
N TRP A 84 -13.78 3.85 5.04
CA TRP A 84 -12.82 2.77 4.89
C TRP A 84 -11.94 2.95 3.66
N THR A 85 -12.49 3.38 2.51
CA THR A 85 -11.67 3.72 1.35
C THR A 85 -10.75 4.89 1.68
N GLY A 86 -11.24 5.88 2.44
CA GLY A 86 -10.44 7.00 2.91
C GLY A 86 -9.23 6.53 3.74
N TRP A 87 -9.46 5.69 4.74
CA TRP A 87 -8.39 5.11 5.55
C TRP A 87 -7.47 4.18 4.75
N GLY A 88 -7.99 3.41 3.80
CA GLY A 88 -7.21 2.56 2.91
C GLY A 88 -6.25 3.38 2.05
N LEU A 89 -6.70 4.50 1.47
CA LEU A 89 -5.87 5.39 0.67
C LEU A 89 -4.80 6.11 1.50
N ILE A 90 -5.14 6.57 2.71
CA ILE A 90 -4.14 7.11 3.65
C ILE A 90 -3.11 6.04 4.02
N GLY A 91 -3.56 4.84 4.38
CA GLY A 91 -2.67 3.72 4.72
C GLY A 91 -1.72 3.38 3.57
N SER A 92 -2.26 3.35 2.34
CA SER A 92 -1.48 3.14 1.11
C SER A 92 -0.42 4.22 0.91
N MET A 93 -0.78 5.49 1.12
CA MET A 93 0.14 6.62 1.03
C MET A 93 1.31 6.46 2.01
N PHE A 94 1.03 6.13 3.27
CA PHE A 94 2.08 5.89 4.28
C PHE A 94 2.95 4.69 3.94
N LEU A 95 2.35 3.61 3.45
CA LEU A 95 3.07 2.40 3.07
C LEU A 95 4.03 2.66 1.90
N PHE A 96 3.56 3.31 0.84
CA PHE A 96 4.41 3.71 -0.28
C PHE A 96 5.48 4.73 0.12
N ALA A 97 5.18 5.66 1.04
CA ALA A 97 6.18 6.57 1.57
C ALA A 97 7.28 5.82 2.35
N GLY A 98 6.90 4.81 3.15
CA GLY A 98 7.84 3.92 3.85
C GLY A 98 8.71 3.11 2.89
N LEU A 99 8.12 2.54 1.83
CA LEU A 99 8.86 1.85 0.77
C LEU A 99 9.84 2.78 0.05
N CYS A 100 9.39 3.99 -0.31
CA CYS A 100 10.22 5.02 -0.91
C CYS A 100 11.44 5.33 -0.03
N PHE A 101 11.22 5.49 1.28
CA PHE A 101 12.31 5.70 2.24
C PHE A 101 13.30 4.52 2.26
N GLY A 102 12.80 3.28 2.35
CA GLY A 102 13.64 2.09 2.30
C GLY A 102 14.50 2.01 1.04
N GLN A 103 13.87 2.22 -0.12
CA GLN A 103 14.53 2.22 -1.42
C GLN A 103 15.58 3.33 -1.55
N ARG A 104 15.34 4.52 -0.96
CA ARG A 104 16.36 5.58 -0.92
C ARG A 104 17.56 5.20 -0.08
N VAL A 105 17.35 4.53 1.05
CA VAL A 105 18.46 4.08 1.91
C VAL A 105 19.27 2.97 1.26
N SER A 106 18.64 2.11 0.48
CA SER A 106 19.32 1.08 -0.31
C SER A 106 19.85 1.57 -1.67
N PHE A 107 19.81 2.88 -1.94
CA PHE A 107 20.21 3.48 -3.22
C PHE A 107 19.44 2.97 -4.46
N ASP A 108 18.26 2.38 -4.28
CA ASP A 108 17.33 2.04 -5.36
C ASP A 108 16.50 3.28 -5.73
N PHE A 109 17.11 4.18 -6.49
CA PHE A 109 16.46 5.46 -6.85
C PHE A 109 15.28 5.29 -7.81
N ALA A 110 15.32 4.28 -8.68
CA ALA A 110 14.23 4.00 -9.61
C ALA A 110 13.00 3.48 -8.88
N GLY A 111 13.19 2.50 -7.99
CA GLY A 111 12.12 2.02 -7.10
C GLY A 111 11.57 3.14 -6.23
N ALA A 112 12.44 3.95 -5.62
CA ALA A 112 12.02 5.08 -4.80
C ALA A 112 11.17 6.10 -5.57
N ALA A 113 11.52 6.40 -6.82
CA ALA A 113 10.73 7.29 -7.65
C ALA A 113 9.31 6.75 -7.89
N ASN A 114 9.19 5.46 -8.22
CA ASN A 114 7.88 4.80 -8.38
C ASN A 114 7.05 4.84 -7.10
N SER A 115 7.65 4.50 -5.97
CA SER A 115 6.97 4.56 -4.66
C SER A 115 6.54 5.99 -4.30
N PHE A 116 7.34 7.00 -4.63
CA PHE A 116 6.96 8.40 -4.45
C PHE A 116 5.74 8.79 -5.29
N TYR A 117 5.68 8.36 -6.56
CA TYR A 117 4.51 8.55 -7.40
C TYR A 117 3.28 7.86 -6.84
N TYR A 118 3.38 6.60 -6.41
CA TYR A 118 2.25 5.87 -5.83
C TYR A 118 1.76 6.48 -4.51
N ALA A 119 2.66 6.95 -3.66
CA ALA A 119 2.29 7.68 -2.44
C ALA A 119 1.50 8.95 -2.78
N SER A 120 2.00 9.74 -3.73
CA SER A 120 1.36 10.99 -4.16
C SER A 120 -0.02 10.74 -4.78
N LEU A 121 -0.14 9.75 -5.66
CA LEU A 121 -1.42 9.35 -6.26
C LEU A 121 -2.41 8.86 -5.21
N SER A 122 -1.97 8.11 -4.21
CA SER A 122 -2.82 7.67 -3.10
C SER A 122 -3.41 8.85 -2.33
N GLY A 123 -2.59 9.88 -2.05
CA GLY A 123 -3.04 11.12 -1.38
C GLY A 123 -4.00 11.95 -2.24
N ILE A 124 -3.73 12.07 -3.55
CA ILE A 124 -4.63 12.74 -4.49
C ILE A 124 -5.97 12.02 -4.58
N LEU A 125 -5.95 10.69 -4.72
CA LEU A 125 -7.17 9.88 -4.73
C LEU A 125 -7.94 9.99 -3.43
N TRP A 126 -7.25 10.02 -2.28
CA TRP A 126 -7.90 10.26 -0.99
C TRP A 126 -8.67 11.57 -1.00
N TYR A 127 -8.04 12.66 -1.44
CA TYR A 127 -8.66 13.98 -1.50
C TYR A 127 -9.87 14.01 -2.44
N ILE A 128 -9.74 13.43 -3.64
CA ILE A 128 -10.84 13.31 -4.62
C ILE A 128 -12.00 12.50 -4.01
N MET A 129 -11.72 11.37 -3.37
CA MET A 129 -12.73 10.50 -2.77
C MET A 129 -13.49 11.16 -1.62
N GLN A 130 -12.87 12.11 -0.91
CA GLN A 130 -13.54 12.90 0.12
C GLN A 130 -14.43 14.01 -0.46
N MET A 131 -14.17 14.47 -1.69
CA MET A 131 -15.02 15.44 -2.39
C MET A 131 -16.22 14.81 -3.09
N LEU A 132 -16.10 13.55 -3.51
CA LEU A 132 -17.15 12.83 -4.25
C LEU A 132 -18.35 12.40 -3.37
N LYS A 133 -18.61 13.13 -2.27
CA LYS A 133 -19.79 12.93 -1.42
C LYS A 133 -21.09 13.19 -2.16
#